data_AF-A0A494TDL5-F1
#
_entry.id   AF-A0A494TDL5-F1
#
_cell.length_a   1.000
_cell.length_b   1.000
_cell.length_c   1.000
_cell.angle_alpha   90.00
_cell.angle_beta   90.00
_cell.angle_gamma   90.00
#
_symmetry.space_group_name_H-M   'P 1'
#
loop_
_entity.id
_entity.type
_entity.pdbx_description
1 polymer ?
#
loop_
_entity_poly.entity_id
_entity_poly.type
_entity_poly.pdbx_seq_one_letter_code
_entity_poly.pdbx_strand_id
1 'polypeptide(L)'
;MTTPAMVIVHIDAQGSVDYLAAGSGLRLFIVDERAPHDRVYEWLPRNSIAQIEEVMPADSEVGSSADARHPAIANRLHAEWAGEHPFTVES
;
A
#
# COMPACT_ATOMS: atom_id res chain seq x y z
N MET A 1 0.86 -13.21 19.79
CA MET A 1 1.69 -12.07 19.35
C MET A 1 0.75 -11.08 18.68
N THR A 2 0.81 -9.79 19.04
CA THR A 2 0.02 -8.75 18.38
C THR A 2 0.57 -8.52 16.97
N THR A 3 -0.29 -8.61 15.96
CA THR A 3 0.04 -8.23 14.59
C THR A 3 0.51 -6.76 14.56
N PRO A 4 1.70 -6.46 14.01
CA PRO A 4 2.13 -5.08 13.88
C PRO A 4 1.14 -4.28 13.03
N ALA A 5 0.87 -3.03 13.41
CA ALA A 5 0.06 -2.12 12.61
C ALA A 5 0.85 -1.69 11.37
N MET A 6 0.38 -2.06 10.18
CA MET A 6 1.07 -1.76 8.93
C MET A 6 0.10 -1.61 7.75
N VAL A 7 0.52 -0.83 6.76
CA VAL A 7 -0.11 -0.74 5.44
C VAL A 7 0.94 -1.11 4.40
N ILE A 8 0.56 -1.97 3.47
CA ILE A 8 1.38 -2.38 2.34
C ILE A 8 0.70 -1.87 1.08
N VAL A 9 1.46 -1.15 0.26
CA VAL A 9 1.09 -0.90 -1.14
C VAL A 9 1.77 -2.00 -1.93
N HIS A 10 0.97 -2.80 -2.64
CA HIS A 10 1.50 -3.86 -3.46
C HIS A 10 1.25 -3.53 -4.93
N ILE A 11 2.30 -3.71 -5.72
CA ILE A 11 2.31 -3.50 -7.17
C ILE A 11 2.70 -4.85 -7.75
N ASP A 12 1.75 -5.50 -8.42
CA ASP A 12 1.99 -6.83 -8.96
C ASP A 12 2.89 -6.80 -10.21
N ALA A 13 3.19 -7.98 -10.75
CA ALA A 13 4.04 -8.11 -11.94
C ALA A 13 3.43 -7.48 -13.21
N GLN A 14 2.15 -7.16 -13.20
CA GLN A 14 1.42 -6.50 -14.29
C GLN A 14 1.31 -4.98 -14.06
N GLY A 15 1.73 -4.48 -12.90
CA GLY A 15 1.64 -3.08 -12.51
C GLY A 15 0.31 -2.71 -11.89
N SER A 16 -0.57 -3.67 -11.58
CA SER A 16 -1.79 -3.39 -10.83
C SER A 16 -1.45 -3.09 -9.37
N VAL A 17 -2.15 -2.10 -8.80
CA VAL A 17 -1.89 -1.60 -7.45
C VAL A 17 -3.03 -1.98 -6.52
N ASP A 18 -2.71 -2.59 -5.40
CA ASP A 18 -3.62 -2.86 -4.29
C ASP A 18 -3.00 -2.47 -2.93
N TYR A 19 -3.85 -2.50 -1.90
CA TYR A 19 -3.47 -2.12 -0.55
C TYR A 19 -3.89 -3.18 0.45
N LEU A 20 -2.96 -3.57 1.33
CA LEU A 20 -3.23 -4.45 2.46
C LEU A 20 -3.03 -3.68 3.76
N ALA A 21 -3.93 -3.85 4.72
CA ALA A 21 -3.87 -3.19 6.02
C ALA A 21 -3.99 -4.23 7.13
N ALA A 22 -3.01 -4.31 8.02
CA ALA A 22 -2.98 -5.30 9.10
C ALA A 22 -2.76 -4.64 10.47
N GLY A 23 -3.24 -5.30 11.52
CA GLY A 23 -3.07 -4.88 12.91
C GLY A 23 -4.11 -3.89 13.42
N SER A 24 -4.12 -3.70 14.74
CA SER A 24 -5.02 -2.79 15.46
C SER A 24 -4.39 -1.41 15.65
N GLY A 25 -5.22 -0.35 15.70
CA GLY A 25 -4.77 1.02 15.99
C GLY A 25 -4.34 1.84 14.76
N LEU A 26 -4.45 1.27 13.56
CA LEU A 26 -4.25 1.93 12.27
C LEU A 26 -5.61 2.30 11.67
N ARG A 27 -5.69 3.48 11.04
CA ARG A 27 -6.82 3.93 10.20
C ARG A 27 -6.29 4.25 8.80
N LEU A 28 -6.90 3.64 7.78
CA LEU A 28 -6.57 3.89 6.38
C LEU A 28 -7.69 4.72 5.77
N PHE A 29 -7.34 5.87 5.19
CA PHE A 29 -8.27 6.73 4.47
C PHE A 29 -7.85 6.84 3.02
N ILE A 30 -8.81 6.71 2.13
CA ILE A 30 -8.64 6.96 0.69
C ILE A 30 -9.31 8.30 0.41
N VAL A 31 -8.56 9.21 -0.21
CA VAL A 31 -9.07 10.53 -0.60
C VAL A 31 -9.18 10.58 -2.12
N ASP A 32 -10.40 10.68 -2.64
CA ASP A 32 -10.68 10.82 -4.07
C ASP A 32 -11.41 12.14 -4.35
N GLU A 33 -10.67 13.12 -4.87
CA GLU A 33 -11.22 14.43 -5.25
C GLU A 33 -12.27 14.36 -6.37
N ARG A 34 -12.34 13.23 -7.10
CA ARG A 34 -13.32 13.02 -8.18
C ARG A 34 -14.70 12.61 -7.65
N ALA A 35 -14.80 12.19 -6.38
CA ALA A 35 -16.04 11.79 -5.72
C ALA A 35 -16.48 12.86 -4.71
N PRO A 36 -17.18 13.94 -5.13
CA PRO A 36 -17.42 15.11 -4.28
C PRO A 36 -18.26 14.82 -3.02
N HIS A 37 -19.06 13.75 -3.03
CA HIS A 37 -19.94 13.39 -1.91
C HIS A 37 -19.34 12.33 -0.97
N ASP A 38 -18.42 11.51 -1.46
CA ASP A 38 -17.74 10.43 -0.71
C ASP A 38 -16.21 10.58 -0.81
N ARG A 39 -15.73 11.82 -0.84
CA ARG A 39 -14.32 12.17 -1.10
C ARG A 39 -13.36 11.45 -0.16
N VAL A 40 -13.77 11.19 1.08
CA VAL A 40 -12.94 10.52 2.08
C VAL A 40 -13.62 9.21 2.47
N TYR A 41 -12.97 8.10 2.13
CA TYR A 41 -13.43 6.76 2.46
C TYR A 41 -12.53 6.14 3.54
N GLU A 42 -13.11 5.71 4.67
CA GLU A 42 -12.37 4.96 5.69
C GLU A 42 -12.39 3.47 5.36
N TRP A 43 -11.21 2.92 5.06
CA TRP A 43 -11.05 1.50 4.78
C TRP A 43 -10.97 0.72 6.09
N LEU A 44 -12.09 0.10 6.46
CA LEU A 44 -12.23 -0.75 7.65
C LEU A 44 -11.70 -2.18 7.51
N PRO A 45 -11.70 -2.84 6.32
CA PRO A 45 -11.18 -4.19 6.18
C PRO A 45 -9.73 -4.32 6.66
N ARG A 46 -9.40 -5.48 7.24
CA ARG A 46 -8.05 -5.81 7.70
C ARG A 46 -7.63 -7.18 7.18
N ASN A 47 -6.40 -7.28 6.71
CA ASN A 47 -5.78 -8.49 6.22
C ASN A 47 -5.19 -9.28 7.39
N SER A 48 -5.25 -10.61 7.26
CA SER A 48 -4.57 -11.54 8.16
C SER A 48 -3.06 -11.54 7.92
N ILE A 49 -2.30 -12.04 8.90
CA ILE A 49 -0.85 -12.24 8.73
C ILE A 49 -0.53 -13.13 7.54
N ALA A 50 -1.31 -14.20 7.32
CA ALA A 50 -1.08 -15.10 6.19
C ALA A 50 -1.17 -14.37 4.84
N GLN A 51 -2.16 -13.49 4.67
CA GLN A 51 -2.30 -12.67 3.46
C GLN A 51 -1.16 -11.65 3.30
N ILE A 52 -0.64 -11.13 4.42
CA ILE A 52 0.55 -10.28 4.38
C ILE A 52 1.78 -11.09 3.95
N GLU A 53 1.98 -12.29 4.49
CA GLU A 53 3.12 -13.16 4.18
C GLU A 53 3.11 -13.66 2.73
N GLU A 54 1.94 -13.74 2.09
CA GLU A 54 1.82 -14.03 0.64
C GLU A 54 2.45 -12.93 -0.24
N VAL A 55 2.38 -11.68 0.20
CA VAL A 55 2.85 -10.50 -0.55
C VAL A 55 4.24 -10.06 -0.10
N MET A 56 4.50 -10.13 1.20
CA MET A 56 5.75 -9.76 1.84
C MET A 56 6.16 -10.90 2.79
N PRO A 57 6.82 -11.95 2.26
CA PRO A 57 7.36 -13.04 3.07
C PRO A 57 8.22 -12.54 4.23
N ALA A 58 8.21 -13.26 5.34
CA ALA A 58 8.89 -12.84 6.57
C ALA A 58 10.43 -12.66 6.43
N ASP A 59 11.03 -13.30 5.43
CA ASP A 59 12.44 -13.21 5.08
C ASP A 59 12.75 -12.19 3.97
N SER A 60 11.74 -11.41 3.54
CA SER A 60 11.93 -10.35 2.55
C SER A 60 12.91 -9.30 3.05
N GLU A 61 13.87 -8.94 2.21
CA GLU A 61 14.74 -7.79 2.47
C GLU A 61 13.93 -6.49 2.31
N VAL A 62 13.67 -5.81 3.43
CA VAL A 62 12.97 -4.52 3.43
C VAL A 62 13.97 -3.39 3.19
N GLY A 63 13.91 -2.80 2.00
CA GLY A 63 14.64 -1.57 1.67
C GLY A 63 14.04 -0.34 2.38
N SER A 64 14.88 0.62 2.74
CA SER A 64 14.47 1.90 3.33
C SER A 64 14.80 3.05 2.38
N SER A 65 13.88 4.04 2.29
CA SER A 65 14.13 5.30 1.57
C SER A 65 15.21 6.17 2.23
N ALA A 66 15.59 5.86 3.47
CA ALA A 66 16.73 6.48 4.14
C ALA A 66 18.09 5.84 3.78
N ASP A 67 18.10 4.70 3.08
CA ASP A 67 19.32 4.03 2.64
C ASP A 67 19.77 4.56 1.26
N ALA A 68 21.04 4.96 1.17
CA ALA A 68 21.67 5.48 -0.03
C ALA A 68 21.70 4.50 -1.22
N ARG A 69 21.43 3.20 -1.00
CA ARG A 69 21.34 2.18 -2.05
C ARG A 69 19.99 2.13 -2.76
N HIS A 70 18.94 2.72 -2.18
CA HIS A 70 17.58 2.68 -2.75
C HIS A 70 17.07 3.95 -3.47
N PRO A 71 17.86 4.99 -3.83
CA PRO A 71 17.33 6.17 -4.50
C PRO A 71 16.74 5.83 -5.88
N ALA A 72 17.26 4.81 -6.57
CA ALA A 72 16.69 4.36 -7.85
C ALA A 72 15.28 3.79 -7.69
N ILE A 73 15.01 3.05 -6.61
CA ILE A 73 13.68 2.49 -6.33
C ILE A 73 12.72 3.59 -5.89
N ALA A 74 13.17 4.48 -4.99
CA ALA A 74 12.37 5.64 -4.57
C ALA A 74 12.00 6.52 -5.77
N ASN A 75 12.95 6.83 -6.65
CA ASN A 75 12.71 7.62 -7.86
C ASN A 75 11.73 6.93 -8.82
N ARG A 76 11.81 5.60 -8.98
CA ARG A 76 10.85 4.84 -9.79
C ARG A 76 9.44 4.93 -9.22
N LEU A 77 9.26 4.69 -7.91
CA LEU A 77 7.95 4.80 -7.26
C LEU A 77 7.38 6.22 -7.34
N HIS A 78 8.23 7.24 -7.15
CA HIS A 78 7.83 8.64 -7.31
C HIS A 78 7.41 8.97 -8.75
N ALA A 79 8.11 8.45 -9.75
CA ALA A 79 7.76 8.64 -11.15
C ALA A 79 6.44 7.95 -11.51
N GLU A 80 6.21 6.73 -11.02
CA GLU A 80 4.96 5.99 -11.19
C GLU A 80 3.77 6.73 -10.56
N TRP A 81 3.93 7.31 -9.36
CA TRP A 81 2.87 8.11 -8.72
C TRP A 81 2.67 9.50 -9.33
N ALA A 82 3.72 10.13 -9.85
CA ALA A 82 3.59 11.40 -10.58
C ALA A 82 2.99 11.22 -11.98
N GLY A 83 2.93 9.98 -12.49
CA GLY A 83 2.65 9.63 -13.87
C GLY A 83 1.26 9.06 -14.20
N GLU A 84 0.25 9.20 -13.33
CA GLU A 84 -1.15 8.75 -13.57
C GLU A 84 -1.39 7.23 -13.46
N HIS A 85 -1.94 6.77 -12.33
CA HIS A 85 -2.78 5.57 -12.28
C HIS A 85 -4.07 5.90 -11.51
N PRO A 86 -5.23 6.03 -12.17
CA PRO A 86 -6.50 6.19 -11.48
C PRO A 86 -6.82 4.88 -10.76
N PHE A 87 -6.91 4.95 -9.43
CA PHE A 87 -7.32 3.86 -8.55
C PHE A 87 -8.52 3.09 -9.14
N THR A 88 -8.35 1.80 -9.44
CA THR A 88 -9.46 0.88 -9.71
C THR A 88 -10.01 0.39 -8.39
N VAL A 89 -11.15 0.94 -7.99
CA VAL A 89 -11.97 0.38 -6.91
C VAL A 89 -12.86 -0.67 -7.58
N GLU A 90 -12.59 -1.95 -7.35
CA GLU A 90 -13.52 -3.00 -7.77
C GLU A 90 -14.84 -2.85 -6.97
N SER A 91 -15.93 -2.70 -7.72
CA SER A 91 -17.31 -2.47 -7.28
C SER A 91 -18.04 -3.75 -6.88
#